data_AF-A0AAV9WHB6-F1
#
_entry.id   AF-A0AAV9WHB6-F1
#
_cell.length_a   1.000
_cell.length_b   1.000
_cell.length_c   1.000
_cell.angle_alpha   90.00
_cell.angle_beta   90.00
_cell.angle_gamma   90.00
#
_symmetry.space_group_name_H-M   'P 1'
#
loop_
_entity.id
_entity.type
_entity.pdbx_description
1 polymer ?
#
loop_
_entity_poly.entity_id
_entity_poly.type
_entity_poly.pdbx_seq_one_letter_code
_entity_poly.pdbx_strand_id
1 'polypeptide(L)'
;MLMLHTASVESKPSPREIEGRLNRLLSDGKGFLAQIKVPLQNMRSNGLLDLQSDNILKRVLETEQADFSATAVLAFIGDSGVGKSKLLTAVLGEPNLLPTSGLHACTSFPIEIRQRENGKQGYRIETKFLQQNELESEMRAIVHDVGGSGTDPKFSFYKSSR
;
A
#
# COMPACT_ATOMS: atom_id res chain seq x y z
N MET A 1 -55.72 16.08 -13.38
CA MET A 1 -54.55 16.96 -13.31
C MET A 1 -53.85 16.69 -11.99
N LEU A 2 -52.92 15.72 -11.97
CA LEU A 2 -52.14 15.38 -10.78
C LEU A 2 -50.75 16.02 -10.95
N MET A 3 -50.42 16.99 -10.10
CA MET A 3 -49.08 17.55 -10.04
C MET A 3 -48.18 16.60 -9.25
N LEU A 4 -47.25 15.93 -9.94
CA LEU A 4 -46.12 15.25 -9.31
C LEU A 4 -45.16 16.34 -8.81
N HIS A 5 -45.11 16.54 -7.49
CA HIS A 5 -44.00 17.22 -6.84
C HIS A 5 -42.73 16.40 -7.07
N THR A 6 -41.84 16.88 -7.95
CA THR A 6 -40.49 16.38 -8.07
C THR A 6 -39.70 16.93 -6.88
N ALA A 7 -39.69 16.18 -5.77
CA ALA A 7 -38.71 16.39 -4.73
C ALA A 7 -37.33 16.17 -5.38
N SER A 8 -36.51 17.23 -5.41
CA SER A 8 -35.12 17.15 -5.84
C SER A 8 -34.36 16.30 -4.84
N VAL A 9 -34.27 15.00 -5.11
CA VAL A 9 -33.39 14.08 -4.38
C VAL A 9 -31.97 14.49 -4.73
N GLU A 10 -31.27 15.18 -3.83
CA GLU A 10 -29.83 15.38 -3.95
C GLU A 10 -29.17 14.00 -4.09
N SER A 11 -28.71 13.68 -5.30
CA SER A 11 -28.04 12.42 -5.58
C SER A 11 -26.70 12.40 -4.85
N LYS A 12 -26.50 11.41 -3.98
CA LYS A 12 -25.23 11.22 -3.29
C LYS A 12 -24.09 11.12 -4.33
N PRO A 13 -22.97 11.85 -4.17
CA PRO A 13 -21.88 11.84 -5.13
C PRO A 13 -21.31 10.43 -5.28
N SER A 14 -20.91 10.10 -6.50
CA SER A 14 -20.31 8.81 -6.84
C SER A 14 -18.94 8.65 -6.16
N PRO A 15 -18.45 7.41 -5.95
CA PRO A 15 -17.12 7.18 -5.37
C PRO A 15 -15.99 7.92 -6.10
N ARG A 16 -16.06 7.99 -7.43
CA ARG A 16 -15.06 8.70 -8.25
C ARG A 16 -15.07 10.21 -8.02
N GLU A 17 -16.23 10.81 -7.81
CA GLU A 17 -16.34 12.24 -7.51
C GLU A 17 -15.80 12.55 -6.10
N ILE A 18 -16.06 11.67 -5.13
CA ILE A 18 -15.51 11.80 -3.79
C ILE A 18 -13.98 11.72 -3.83
N GLU A 19 -13.43 10.72 -4.54
CA GLU A 19 -11.99 10.56 -4.72
C GLU A 19 -11.36 11.77 -5.42
N GLY A 20 -11.98 12.26 -6.50
CA GLY A 20 -11.51 13.46 -7.20
C GLY A 20 -11.49 14.71 -6.31
N ARG A 21 -12.52 14.90 -5.47
CA ARG A 21 -12.57 15.99 -4.49
C ARG A 21 -11.48 15.85 -3.43
N LEU A 22 -11.26 14.65 -2.91
CA LEU A 22 -10.22 14.36 -1.94
C LEU A 22 -8.83 14.66 -2.51
N ASN A 23 -8.53 14.15 -3.70
CA ASN A 23 -7.24 14.37 -4.37
C ASN A 23 -6.97 15.85 -4.61
N ARG A 24 -8.00 16.62 -4.98
CA ARG A 24 -7.88 18.08 -5.13
C ARG A 24 -7.55 18.78 -3.81
N LEU A 25 -8.27 18.46 -2.73
CA LEU A 25 -8.01 19.03 -1.41
C LEU A 25 -6.60 18.71 -0.91
N LEU A 26 -6.15 17.48 -1.13
CA LEU A 26 -4.79 17.06 -0.78
C LEU A 26 -3.74 17.81 -1.60
N SER A 27 -3.97 17.99 -2.90
CA SER A 27 -3.10 18.78 -3.78
C SER A 27 -3.02 20.23 -3.32
N ASP A 28 -4.15 20.88 -3.04
CA ASP A 28 -4.21 22.26 -2.59
C ASP A 28 -3.50 22.43 -1.23
N GLY A 29 -3.74 21.50 -0.30
CA GLY A 29 -3.07 21.46 1.00
C GLY A 29 -1.55 21.29 0.88
N LYS A 30 -1.07 20.40 0.02
CA LYS A 30 0.37 20.27 -0.28
C LYS A 30 0.96 21.56 -0.85
N GLY A 31 0.25 22.20 -1.79
CA GLY A 31 0.66 23.48 -2.36
C GLY A 31 0.78 24.58 -1.30
N PHE A 32 -0.17 24.66 -0.38
CA PHE A 32 -0.15 25.59 0.74
C PHE A 32 1.03 25.33 1.71
N LEU A 33 1.29 24.06 2.05
CA LEU A 33 2.44 23.70 2.89
C LEU A 33 3.78 24.08 2.23
N ALA A 34 3.92 23.85 0.93
CA ALA A 34 5.10 24.25 0.17
C ALA A 34 5.29 25.78 0.18
N GLN A 35 4.21 26.56 0.10
CA GLN A 35 4.27 28.03 0.19
C GLN A 35 4.73 28.51 1.57
N ILE A 36 4.28 27.89 2.66
CA ILE A 36 4.66 28.26 4.03
C ILE A 36 6.07 27.80 4.39
N LYS A 37 6.52 26.69 3.81
CA LYS A 37 7.85 26.12 4.05
C LYS A 37 8.97 27.13 3.79
N VAL A 38 8.92 27.88 2.68
CA VAL A 38 9.98 28.81 2.29
C VAL A 38 10.16 29.95 3.33
N PRO A 39 9.12 30.69 3.73
CA PRO A 39 9.19 31.66 4.82
C PRO A 39 9.72 31.06 6.13
N LEU A 40 9.24 29.88 6.53
CA LEU A 40 9.67 29.25 7.77
C LEU A 40 11.16 28.85 7.74
N GLN A 41 11.63 28.32 6.62
CA GLN A 41 13.06 28.02 6.44
C GLN A 41 13.90 29.29 6.51
N ASN A 42 13.47 30.38 5.88
CA ASN A 42 14.15 31.67 5.96
C ASN A 42 14.19 32.21 7.39
N MET A 43 13.07 32.14 8.12
CA MET A 43 13.02 32.55 9.54
C MET A 43 13.96 31.71 10.40
N ARG A 44 14.05 30.40 10.16
CA ARG A 44 14.99 29.51 10.85
C ARG A 44 16.43 29.90 10.61
N SER A 45 16.80 30.11 9.33
CA SER A 45 18.15 30.50 8.94
C SER A 45 18.56 31.85 9.50
N ASN A 46 17.61 32.74 9.78
CA ASN A 46 17.85 34.03 10.42
C ASN A 46 17.74 34.01 11.95
N GLY A 47 17.53 32.83 12.57
CA GLY A 47 17.41 32.70 14.02
C GLY A 47 16.12 33.31 14.61
N LEU A 48 15.08 33.51 13.79
CA LEU A 48 13.80 34.08 14.22
C LEU A 48 12.78 33.05 14.70
N LEU A 49 13.04 31.75 14.53
CA LEU A 49 12.16 30.69 15.06
C LEU A 49 12.55 30.34 16.50
N ASP A 50 11.55 30.29 17.36
CA ASP A 50 11.68 29.66 18.67
C ASP A 50 11.51 28.13 18.57
N LEU A 51 11.72 27.42 19.69
CA LEU A 51 11.61 25.95 19.74
C LEU A 51 10.23 25.43 19.32
N GLN A 52 9.16 26.19 19.60
CA GLN A 52 7.80 25.82 19.21
C GLN A 52 7.61 25.97 17.69
N SER A 53 8.17 27.01 17.11
CA SER A 53 8.07 27.29 15.67
C SER A 53 8.99 26.39 14.84
N ASP A 54 10.10 25.92 15.40
CA ASP A 54 10.93 24.88 14.80
C ASP A 54 10.18 23.53 14.67
N ASN A 55 9.33 23.20 15.65
CA ASN A 55 8.44 22.03 15.55
C ASN A 55 7.40 22.19 14.44
N ILE A 56 6.91 23.41 14.19
CA ILE A 56 5.99 23.69 13.08
C ILE A 56 6.69 23.41 11.75
N LEU A 57 7.92 23.94 11.55
CA LEU A 57 8.67 23.67 10.34
C LEU A 57 8.93 22.17 10.15
N LYS A 58 9.29 21.46 11.23
CA LYS A 58 9.46 20.00 11.18
C LYS A 58 8.20 19.29 10.69
N ARG A 59 7.03 19.63 11.26
CA ARG A 59 5.74 19.05 10.85
C ARG A 59 5.38 19.39 9.41
N VAL A 60 5.65 20.62 8.96
CA VAL A 60 5.44 21.02 7.56
C VAL A 60 6.26 20.14 6.62
N LEU A 61 7.55 19.92 6.93
CA LEU A 61 8.43 19.08 6.11
C LEU A 61 8.00 17.60 6.10
N GLU A 62 7.58 17.07 7.24
CA GLU A 62 7.06 15.70 7.34
C GLU A 62 5.75 15.54 6.55
N THR A 63 4.84 16.51 6.66
CA THR A 63 3.52 16.48 6.01
C THR A 63 3.61 16.68 4.50
N GLU A 64 4.54 17.51 4.02
CA GLU A 64 4.78 17.72 2.58
C GLU A 64 5.27 16.43 1.90
N GLN A 65 6.10 15.64 2.59
CA GLN A 65 6.63 14.37 2.09
C GLN A 65 5.65 13.20 2.25
N ALA A 66 4.60 13.36 3.05
CA ALA A 66 3.62 12.31 3.25
C ALA A 66 2.86 12.02 1.93
N ASP A 67 2.72 10.73 1.64
CA ASP A 67 1.79 10.28 0.62
C ASP A 67 0.39 10.18 1.23
N PHE A 68 -0.55 10.90 0.64
CA PHE A 68 -1.96 10.90 1.03
C PHE A 68 -2.83 10.16 0.01
N SER A 69 -2.22 9.39 -0.89
CA SER A 69 -2.94 8.54 -1.83
C SER A 69 -3.93 7.64 -1.06
N ALA A 70 -5.21 7.80 -1.35
CA ALA A 70 -6.27 6.99 -0.74
C ALA A 70 -6.26 5.61 -1.40
N THR A 71 -5.43 4.71 -0.89
CA THR A 71 -5.33 3.33 -1.40
C THR A 71 -6.17 2.40 -0.53
N ALA A 72 -7.19 1.78 -1.12
CA ALA A 72 -7.88 0.65 -0.50
C ALA A 72 -7.11 -0.64 -0.82
N VAL A 73 -6.67 -1.35 0.21
CA VAL A 73 -5.99 -2.65 0.06
C VAL A 73 -6.98 -3.77 0.34
N LEU A 74 -7.20 -4.64 -0.64
CA LEU A 74 -8.04 -5.83 -0.49
C LEU A 74 -7.15 -7.07 -0.43
N ALA A 75 -7.20 -7.78 0.70
CA ALA A 75 -6.46 -9.03 0.90
C ALA A 75 -7.38 -10.25 0.67
N PHE A 76 -6.91 -11.21 -0.13
CA PHE A 76 -7.57 -12.49 -0.34
C PHE A 76 -6.81 -13.58 0.42
N ILE A 77 -7.41 -14.08 1.50
CA ILE A 77 -6.78 -15.03 2.42
C ILE A 77 -7.64 -16.29 2.49
N GLY A 78 -7.01 -17.45 2.60
CA GLY A 78 -7.69 -18.74 2.73
C GLY A 78 -6.83 -19.89 2.23
N ASP A 79 -7.35 -21.11 2.33
CA ASP A 79 -6.61 -22.33 2.01
C ASP A 79 -6.27 -22.47 0.52
N SER A 80 -5.33 -23.37 0.20
CA SER A 80 -5.04 -23.71 -1.19
C SER A 80 -6.25 -24.34 -1.88
N GLY A 81 -6.40 -24.13 -3.19
CA GLY A 81 -7.47 -24.75 -3.99
C GLY A 81 -8.84 -24.07 -3.92
N VAL A 82 -9.11 -23.19 -2.94
CA VAL A 82 -10.42 -22.49 -2.80
C VAL A 82 -10.69 -21.41 -3.87
N GLY A 83 -9.77 -21.22 -4.82
CA GLY A 83 -9.99 -20.38 -5.99
C GLY A 83 -9.61 -18.90 -5.85
N LYS A 84 -8.81 -18.51 -4.84
CA LYS A 84 -8.39 -17.11 -4.59
C LYS A 84 -7.82 -16.41 -5.84
N SER A 85 -6.82 -17.02 -6.50
CA SER A 85 -6.21 -16.44 -7.71
C SER A 85 -7.21 -16.33 -8.87
N LYS A 86 -8.17 -17.26 -8.95
CA LYS A 86 -9.23 -17.24 -9.96
C LYS A 86 -10.23 -16.12 -9.70
N LEU A 87 -10.64 -15.91 -8.45
CA LEU A 87 -11.50 -14.81 -8.04
C LEU A 87 -10.82 -13.47 -8.28
N LEU A 88 -9.54 -13.31 -7.90
CA LEU A 88 -8.80 -12.07 -8.13
C LEU A 88 -8.72 -11.73 -9.63
N THR A 89 -8.39 -12.72 -10.46
CA THR A 89 -8.38 -12.61 -11.93
C THR A 89 -9.75 -12.16 -12.46
N ALA A 90 -10.85 -12.73 -11.93
CA ALA A 90 -12.21 -12.38 -12.31
C ALA A 90 -12.61 -10.96 -11.88
N VAL A 91 -12.23 -10.53 -10.68
CA VAL A 91 -12.49 -9.17 -10.16
C VAL A 91 -11.75 -8.11 -10.97
N LEU A 92 -10.52 -8.41 -11.39
CA LEU A 92 -9.71 -7.51 -12.21
C LEU A 92 -10.14 -7.50 -13.68
N GLY A 93 -10.93 -8.49 -14.12
CA GLY A 93 -11.42 -8.59 -15.51
C GLY A 93 -10.34 -8.97 -16.53
N GLU A 94 -9.15 -9.36 -16.07
CA GLU A 94 -8.00 -9.68 -16.93
C GLU A 94 -7.71 -11.19 -16.90
N PRO A 95 -8.00 -11.96 -17.97
CA PRO A 95 -7.83 -13.40 -17.96
C PRO A 95 -6.36 -13.81 -17.88
N ASN A 96 -6.09 -14.92 -17.18
CA ASN A 96 -4.75 -15.51 -17.04
C ASN A 96 -3.69 -14.60 -16.36
N LEU A 97 -4.12 -13.58 -15.62
CA LEU A 97 -3.22 -12.67 -14.90
C LEU A 97 -2.41 -13.38 -13.82
N LEU A 98 -3.06 -14.26 -13.05
CA LEU A 98 -2.40 -15.12 -12.08
C LEU A 98 -2.49 -16.60 -12.49
N PRO A 99 -1.46 -17.41 -12.19
CA PRO A 99 -1.56 -18.84 -12.36
C PRO A 99 -2.67 -19.40 -11.46
N THR A 100 -3.49 -20.27 -12.03
CA THR A 100 -4.55 -20.99 -11.31
C THR A 100 -4.37 -22.48 -11.53
N SER A 101 -4.25 -23.23 -10.44
CA SER A 101 -4.36 -24.69 -10.44
C SER A 101 -5.59 -25.08 -9.63
N GLY A 102 -6.41 -25.97 -10.19
CA GLY A 102 -7.63 -26.45 -9.53
C GLY A 102 -7.39 -27.50 -8.46
N LEU A 103 -6.29 -28.25 -8.55
CA LEU A 103 -6.01 -29.43 -7.70
C LEU A 103 -4.79 -29.26 -6.79
N HIS A 104 -3.93 -28.26 -7.05
CA HIS A 104 -2.67 -28.10 -6.32
C HIS A 104 -2.43 -26.63 -5.94
N ALA A 105 -1.64 -26.42 -4.88
CA ALA A 105 -1.10 -25.10 -4.58
C ALA A 105 -0.22 -24.64 -5.75
N CYS A 106 -0.46 -23.43 -6.25
CA CYS A 106 0.29 -22.82 -7.35
C CYS A 106 0.82 -21.42 -7.02
N THR A 107 0.71 -21.00 -5.75
CA THR A 107 1.18 -19.70 -5.26
C THR A 107 1.77 -19.89 -3.87
N SER A 108 3.07 -19.68 -3.74
CA SER A 108 3.85 -19.88 -2.50
C SER A 108 4.34 -18.58 -1.86
N PHE A 109 4.07 -17.44 -2.49
CA PHE A 109 4.46 -16.11 -2.02
C PHE A 109 3.30 -15.13 -2.19
N PRO A 110 3.22 -14.08 -1.35
CA PRO A 110 2.24 -13.01 -1.52
C PRO A 110 2.44 -12.32 -2.87
N ILE A 111 1.35 -12.06 -3.57
CA ILE A 111 1.36 -11.27 -4.81
C ILE A 111 0.54 -10.01 -4.57
N GLU A 112 1.13 -8.87 -4.88
CA GLU A 112 0.46 -7.59 -4.84
C GLU A 112 0.26 -7.06 -6.27
N ILE A 113 -0.96 -6.65 -6.57
CA ILE A 113 -1.33 -6.07 -7.85
C ILE A 113 -1.81 -4.65 -7.59
N ARG A 114 -1.15 -3.67 -8.22
CA ARG A 114 -1.49 -2.26 -8.12
C ARG A 114 -1.77 -1.68 -9.49
N GLN A 115 -2.62 -0.67 -9.54
CA GLN A 115 -2.72 0.17 -10.71
C GLN A 115 -1.40 0.91 -10.92
N ARG A 116 -0.92 0.96 -12.16
CA ARG A 116 0.30 1.68 -12.50
C ARG A 116 0.06 3.18 -12.48
N GLU A 117 0.92 3.91 -11.77
CA GLU A 117 0.86 5.38 -11.73
C GLU A 117 1.10 6.02 -13.10
N ASN A 118 0.55 7.22 -13.28
CA ASN A 118 0.81 8.11 -14.42
C ASN A 118 0.38 7.58 -15.79
N GLY A 119 -0.63 6.71 -15.84
CA GLY A 119 -1.23 6.27 -17.12
C GLY A 119 -0.30 5.44 -18.01
N LYS A 120 0.78 4.90 -17.45
CA LYS A 120 1.71 4.05 -18.21
C LYS A 120 1.02 2.73 -18.59
N GLN A 121 1.07 2.40 -19.87
CA GLN A 121 0.51 1.18 -20.44
C GLN A 121 1.37 -0.05 -20.11
N GLY A 122 0.74 -1.21 -19.96
CA GLY A 122 1.40 -2.51 -19.80
C GLY A 122 1.85 -2.85 -18.37
N TYR A 123 2.19 -4.13 -18.18
CA TYR A 123 2.56 -4.71 -16.89
C TYR A 123 4.02 -4.42 -16.52
N ARG A 124 4.25 -4.16 -15.22
CA ARG A 124 5.58 -4.17 -14.61
C ARG A 124 5.56 -5.22 -13.50
N ILE A 125 6.57 -6.09 -13.51
CA ILE A 125 6.76 -7.09 -12.46
C ILE A 125 7.95 -6.66 -11.63
N GLU A 126 7.75 -6.61 -10.32
CA GLU A 126 8.80 -6.38 -9.33
C GLU A 126 8.83 -7.57 -8.39
N THR A 127 10.03 -8.11 -8.14
CA THR A 127 10.22 -9.25 -7.25
C THR A 127 11.14 -8.83 -6.11
N LYS A 128 10.68 -9.00 -4.88
CA LYS A 128 11.48 -8.78 -3.68
C LYS A 128 11.86 -10.13 -3.08
N PHE A 129 13.16 -10.36 -2.95
CA PHE A 129 13.71 -11.52 -2.25
C PHE A 129 13.97 -11.17 -0.79
N LEU A 130 13.83 -12.16 0.08
CA LEU A 130 14.23 -12.05 1.48
C LEU A 130 15.75 -11.89 1.56
N GLN A 131 16.18 -11.05 2.49
CA GLN A 131 17.58 -11.01 2.91
C GLN A 131 17.91 -12.27 3.72
N GLN A 132 19.20 -12.58 3.85
CA GLN A 132 19.63 -13.81 4.55
C GLN A 132 19.08 -13.88 5.99
N ASN A 133 19.16 -12.78 6.74
CA ASN A 133 18.65 -12.71 8.11
C ASN A 133 17.12 -12.90 8.20
N GLU A 134 16.37 -12.36 7.23
CA GLU A 134 14.92 -12.54 7.13
C GLU A 134 14.59 -14.00 6.83
N LEU A 135 15.27 -14.61 5.85
CA LEU A 135 15.10 -16.02 5.52
C LEU A 135 15.41 -16.95 6.70
N GLU A 136 16.49 -16.68 7.44
CA GLU A 136 16.83 -17.45 8.64
C GLU A 136 15.77 -17.33 9.73
N SER A 137 15.16 -16.14 9.87
CA SER A 137 14.05 -15.92 10.80
C SER A 137 12.80 -16.72 10.40
N GLU A 138 12.42 -16.67 9.13
CA GLU A 138 11.28 -17.41 8.58
C GLU A 138 11.50 -18.93 8.72
N MET A 139 12.69 -19.44 8.42
CA MET A 139 13.03 -20.85 8.61
C MET A 139 12.93 -21.29 10.08
N ARG A 140 13.40 -20.44 11.02
CA ARG A 140 13.27 -20.73 12.45
C ARG A 140 11.81 -20.80 12.88
N ALA A 141 10.96 -19.89 12.41
CA ALA A 141 9.52 -19.91 12.68
C ALA A 141 8.86 -21.19 12.15
N ILE A 142 9.12 -21.56 10.89
CA ILE A 142 8.59 -22.79 10.29
C ILE A 142 9.01 -24.04 11.10
N VAL A 143 10.28 -24.13 11.49
CA VAL A 143 10.76 -25.29 12.26
C VAL A 143 10.18 -25.32 13.67
N HIS A 144 10.00 -24.17 14.31
CA HIS A 144 9.29 -24.09 15.58
C HIS A 144 7.85 -24.61 15.46
N ASP A 145 7.14 -24.20 14.41
CA ASP A 145 5.74 -24.59 14.19
C ASP A 145 5.58 -26.08 13.86
N VAL A 146 6.54 -26.66 13.14
CA VAL A 146 6.54 -28.09 12.78
C VAL A 146 7.11 -28.99 13.89
N GLY A 147 8.11 -28.52 14.64
CA GLY A 147 8.86 -29.31 15.62
C GLY A 147 8.18 -29.48 16.98
N GLY A 148 7.18 -28.65 17.29
CA GLY A 148 6.58 -28.59 18.63
C GLY A 148 7.55 -28.00 19.67
N SER A 149 7.01 -27.50 20.78
CA SER A 149 7.69 -26.71 21.81
C SER A 149 8.72 -27.49 22.66
N GLY A 150 9.72 -28.11 22.04
CA GLY A 150 10.70 -28.94 22.74
C GLY A 150 12.03 -29.19 22.03
N THR A 151 12.22 -28.71 20.80
CA THR A 151 13.49 -28.84 20.08
C THR A 151 14.00 -27.48 19.62
N ASP A 152 15.08 -26.99 20.22
CA ASP A 152 15.88 -25.91 19.65
C ASP A 152 16.61 -26.43 18.40
N PRO A 153 16.23 -26.00 17.19
CA PRO A 153 16.91 -26.48 15.99
C PRO A 153 18.31 -25.86 15.91
N LYS A 154 19.34 -26.70 16.04
CA LYS A 154 20.73 -26.32 15.73
C LYS A 154 20.89 -26.22 14.22
N PHE A 155 20.63 -25.03 13.67
CA PHE A 155 20.93 -24.74 12.26
C PHE A 155 22.43 -24.49 12.07
N SER A 156 23.08 -25.35 11.28
CA SER A 156 24.38 -25.08 10.69
C SER A 156 24.16 -24.60 9.25
N PHE A 157 24.21 -23.29 9.03
CA PHE A 157 24.17 -22.75 7.68
C PHE A 157 25.53 -22.95 7.03
N TYR A 158 25.59 -23.83 6.03
CA TYR A 158 26.77 -24.00 5.18
C TYR A 158 26.98 -22.71 4.39
N LYS A 159 28.03 -21.94 4.72
CA LYS A 159 28.46 -20.81 3.88
C LYS A 159 28.98 -21.38 2.57
N SER A 160 28.21 -21.22 1.50
CA SER A 160 28.72 -21.45 0.14
C SER A 160 29.55 -20.23 -0.25
N SER A 161 30.87 -20.40 -0.30
CA SER A 161 31.78 -19.40 -0.88
C SER A 161 31.55 -19.36 -2.40
N ARG A 162 30.98 -18.26 -2.89
CA ARG A 162 31.19 -17.77 -4.24
C ARG A 162 31.64 -16.32 -4.16
#